data_AF-A0A7V7GS32-F1
#
_entry.id   AF-A0A7V7GS32-F1
#
_cell.length_a   1.000
_cell.length_b   1.000
_cell.length_c   1.000
_cell.angle_alpha   90.00
_cell.angle_beta   90.00
_cell.angle_gamma   90.00
#
_symmetry.space_group_name_H-M   'P 1'
#
loop_
_entity.id
_entity.type
_entity.pdbx_description
1 polymer ?
#
loop_
_entity_poly.entity_id
_entity_poly.type
_entity_poly.pdbx_seq_one_letter_code
_entity_poly.pdbx_strand_id
1 'polypeptide(L)'
;MPEPYLGWLLLPVWAVAGYLIFASSIEAARLRRSAWLNQYLMADSLWHVRLRGGWLLSGWHLLLSSVLALFMLVKLLWLSPWLWLMLLLSLPLLWWLDINLRRRLQSHVKPPLLDAVSRRLLVPLGAALLLCGYLLVSLSLSQPNMQGMGWIDALGRHMQDTQSSLPLLALSERGHQVLELSVQWALQNTLGDADNSGILGVLAWSLLLISGSAFIWAWMRMLTGIATLRSKPAGVLDADNQASHRQAATTQERG
;
A
#
# COMPACT_ATOMS: atom_id res chain seq x y z
N MET A 1 -15.75 -7.70 -22.06
CA MET A 1 -15.09 -6.87 -23.09
C MET A 1 -14.13 -7.76 -23.88
N PRO A 2 -13.82 -7.48 -25.16
CA PRO A 2 -12.89 -8.32 -25.91
C PRO A 2 -11.52 -8.33 -25.22
N GLU A 3 -10.90 -9.52 -25.12
CA GLU A 3 -9.69 -9.77 -24.31
C GLU A 3 -8.48 -8.84 -24.51
N PRO A 4 -8.13 -8.33 -25.72
CA PRO A 4 -6.94 -7.50 -25.84
C PRO A 4 -7.07 -6.18 -25.07
N TYR A 5 -8.26 -5.57 -25.03
CA TYR A 5 -8.45 -4.24 -24.45
C TYR A 5 -8.21 -4.20 -22.94
N LEU A 6 -8.44 -5.32 -22.24
CA LEU A 6 -8.27 -5.42 -20.79
C LEU A 6 -6.79 -5.35 -20.40
N GLY A 7 -5.92 -6.03 -21.17
CA GLY A 7 -4.47 -5.94 -21.01
C GLY A 7 -3.92 -4.54 -21.28
N TRP A 8 -4.38 -3.88 -22.35
CA TRP A 8 -3.96 -2.52 -22.68
C TRP A 8 -4.41 -1.48 -21.66
N LEU A 9 -5.61 -1.64 -21.07
CA LEU A 9 -6.11 -0.74 -20.03
C LEU A 9 -5.44 -0.99 -18.68
N LEU A 10 -4.92 -2.19 -18.42
CA LEU A 10 -4.23 -2.49 -17.17
C LEU A 10 -2.91 -1.70 -17.03
N LEU A 11 -2.14 -1.54 -18.10
CA LEU A 11 -0.86 -0.80 -18.04
C LEU A 11 -1.00 0.64 -17.50
N PRO A 12 -1.90 1.50 -18.02
CA PRO A 12 -2.09 2.83 -17.46
C PRO A 12 -2.66 2.77 -16.04
N VAL A 13 -3.56 1.83 -15.74
CA VAL A 13 -4.10 1.66 -14.37
C VAL A 13 -2.99 1.27 -13.39
N TRP A 14 -2.10 0.38 -13.80
CA TRP A 14 -0.93 -0.04 -13.03
C TRP A 14 0.05 1.10 -12.79
N ALA A 15 0.36 1.88 -13.83
CA ALA A 15 1.22 3.05 -13.71
C ALA A 15 0.62 4.10 -12.76
N VAL A 16 -0.69 4.38 -12.87
CA VAL A 16 -1.40 5.32 -12.00
C VAL A 16 -1.43 4.80 -10.56
N ALA A 17 -1.82 3.55 -10.33
CA ALA A 17 -1.84 2.95 -9.00
C ALA A 17 -0.44 2.93 -8.36
N GLY A 18 0.58 2.55 -9.11
CA GLY A 18 1.98 2.57 -8.69
C GLY A 18 2.45 3.97 -8.32
N TYR A 19 2.08 4.98 -9.12
CA TYR A 19 2.40 6.38 -8.82
C TYR A 19 1.70 6.89 -7.56
N LEU A 20 0.43 6.54 -7.34
CA LEU A 20 -0.32 6.93 -6.13
C LEU A 20 0.28 6.31 -4.87
N ILE A 21 0.62 5.01 -4.92
CA ILE A 21 1.31 4.31 -3.83
C ILE A 21 2.70 4.95 -3.60
N PHE A 22 3.42 5.27 -4.67
CA PHE A 22 4.71 5.94 -4.60
C PHE A 22 4.59 7.31 -3.92
N ALA A 23 3.65 8.15 -4.36
CA ALA A 23 3.44 9.50 -3.83
C ALA A 23 3.15 9.51 -2.33
N SER A 24 2.32 8.57 -1.83
CA SER A 24 2.07 8.46 -0.39
C SER A 24 3.27 7.90 0.38
N SER A 25 4.09 7.04 -0.24
CA SER A 25 5.25 6.41 0.42
C SER A 25 6.45 7.34 0.53
N ILE A 26 6.73 8.13 -0.52
CA ILE A 26 7.93 8.95 -0.61
C ILE A 26 7.90 10.13 0.37
N GLU A 27 6.72 10.72 0.61
CA GLU A 27 6.54 11.80 1.58
C GLU A 27 6.95 11.34 2.99
N ALA A 28 6.42 10.21 3.44
CA ALA A 28 6.76 9.62 4.73
C ALA A 28 8.24 9.22 4.84
N ALA A 29 8.82 8.69 3.76
CA ALA A 29 10.23 8.30 3.72
C ALA A 29 11.14 9.54 3.83
N ARG A 30 10.83 10.61 3.10
CA ARG A 30 11.58 11.88 3.15
C ARG A 30 11.52 12.52 4.53
N LEU A 31 10.33 12.56 5.17
CA LEU A 31 10.17 13.10 6.52
C LEU A 31 10.94 12.31 7.57
N ARG A 32 10.90 10.97 7.52
CA ARG A 32 11.67 10.12 8.43
C ARG A 32 13.17 10.35 8.24
N ARG A 33 13.61 10.43 6.99
CA ARG A 33 15.01 10.62 6.65
C ARG A 33 15.51 12.01 7.02
N SER A 34 14.72 13.07 6.80
CA SER A 34 15.08 14.42 7.24
C SER A 34 15.15 14.53 8.77
N ALA A 35 14.19 13.93 9.49
CA ALA A 35 14.21 13.92 10.96
C ALA A 35 15.45 13.19 11.50
N TRP A 36 15.78 12.03 10.92
CA TRP A 36 16.99 11.28 11.27
C TRP A 36 18.27 12.06 10.93
N LEU A 37 18.38 12.61 9.72
CA LEU A 37 19.56 13.39 9.33
C LEU A 37 19.75 14.63 10.20
N ASN A 38 18.69 15.33 10.58
CA ASN A 38 18.77 16.49 11.48
C ASN A 38 19.23 16.13 12.89
N GLN A 39 19.07 14.87 13.31
CA GLN A 39 19.50 14.39 14.62
C GLN A 39 20.99 14.01 14.65
N TYR A 40 21.55 13.55 13.53
CA TYR A 40 22.89 12.97 13.48
C TYR A 40 23.91 13.75 12.63
N LEU A 41 23.48 14.65 11.75
CA LEU A 41 24.35 15.40 10.85
C LEU A 41 24.14 16.90 11.01
N MET A 42 25.25 17.64 10.99
CA MET A 42 25.23 19.09 10.89
C MET A 42 24.56 19.52 9.56
N ALA A 43 23.75 20.58 9.63
CA ALA A 43 22.94 21.06 8.51
C ALA A 43 23.77 21.45 7.27
N ASP A 44 25.02 21.89 7.48
CA ASP A 44 25.94 22.34 6.42
C ASP A 44 26.75 21.20 5.77
N SER A 45 26.55 19.95 6.19
CA SER A 45 27.29 18.82 5.63
C SER A 45 26.81 18.48 4.22
N LEU A 46 27.73 18.33 3.26
CA LEU A 46 27.45 17.82 1.90
C LEU A 46 26.75 16.44 1.92
N TRP A 47 26.98 15.66 2.97
CA TRP A 47 26.33 14.37 3.22
C TRP A 47 24.84 14.54 3.53
N HIS A 48 24.44 15.66 4.14
CA HIS A 48 23.04 15.98 4.39
C HIS A 48 22.28 16.10 3.07
N VAL A 49 22.83 16.79 2.07
CA VAL A 49 22.20 16.97 0.75
C VAL A 49 22.12 15.64 -0.03
N ARG A 50 23.21 14.86 -0.03
CA ARG A 50 23.29 13.61 -0.81
C ARG A 50 22.41 12.50 -0.22
N LEU A 51 22.23 12.47 1.10
CA LEU A 51 21.45 11.43 1.79
C LEU A 51 19.97 11.78 1.96
N ARG A 52 19.52 13.02 1.78
CA ARG A 52 18.13 13.44 2.09
C ARG A 52 17.04 12.85 1.19
N GLY A 53 17.39 12.27 0.05
CA GLY A 53 16.42 11.58 -0.82
C GLY A 53 16.85 11.48 -2.28
N GLY A 54 18.04 10.93 -2.53
CA GLY A 54 18.58 10.79 -3.88
C GLY A 54 17.76 9.85 -4.79
N TRP A 55 18.19 9.79 -6.05
CA TRP A 55 17.61 8.95 -7.11
C TRP A 55 17.43 7.48 -6.69
N LEU A 56 18.36 6.92 -5.90
CA LEU A 56 18.29 5.54 -5.41
C LEU A 56 17.08 5.30 -4.49
N LEU A 57 16.78 6.24 -3.57
CA LEU A 57 15.60 6.14 -2.70
C LEU A 57 14.32 6.19 -3.54
N SER A 58 14.26 7.12 -4.49
CA SER A 58 13.09 7.28 -5.36
C SER A 58 12.90 6.06 -6.26
N GLY A 59 13.97 5.53 -6.85
CA GLY A 59 13.95 4.33 -7.69
C GLY A 59 13.52 3.08 -6.90
N TRP A 60 14.05 2.90 -5.69
CA TRP A 60 13.63 1.80 -4.81
C TRP A 60 12.15 1.88 -4.43
N HIS A 61 11.68 3.05 -4.00
CA HIS A 61 10.28 3.25 -3.67
C HIS A 61 9.35 3.12 -4.89
N LEU A 62 9.79 3.56 -6.07
CA LEU A 62 9.03 3.40 -7.30
C LEU A 62 8.91 1.92 -7.67
N LEU A 63 10.02 1.18 -7.67
CA LEU A 63 10.02 -0.27 -7.93
C LEU A 63 9.09 -1.00 -6.96
N LEU A 64 9.24 -0.73 -5.66
CA LEU A 64 8.40 -1.36 -4.63
C LEU A 64 6.92 -1.00 -4.81
N SER A 65 6.61 0.26 -5.13
CA SER A 65 5.24 0.70 -5.36
C SER A 65 4.64 0.08 -6.63
N SER A 66 5.43 -0.10 -7.68
CA SER A 66 5.02 -0.78 -8.91
C SER A 66 4.75 -2.26 -8.68
N VAL A 67 5.63 -2.97 -7.96
CA VAL A 67 5.40 -4.37 -7.60
C VAL A 67 4.15 -4.51 -6.71
N LEU A 68 4.00 -3.63 -5.73
CA LEU A 68 2.87 -3.64 -4.82
C LEU A 68 1.56 -3.31 -5.54
N ALA A 69 1.57 -2.36 -6.49
CA ALA A 69 0.43 -2.06 -7.34
C ALA A 69 0.05 -3.24 -8.25
N LEU A 70 1.03 -3.93 -8.81
CA LEU A 70 0.78 -5.12 -9.64
C LEU A 70 0.11 -6.22 -8.81
N PHE A 71 0.68 -6.54 -7.65
CA PHE A 71 0.12 -7.52 -6.71
C PHE A 71 -1.31 -7.15 -6.31
N MET A 72 -1.54 -5.88 -5.96
CA MET A 72 -2.86 -5.37 -5.61
C MET A 72 -3.85 -5.54 -6.77
N LEU A 73 -3.51 -5.11 -7.98
CA LEU A 73 -4.39 -5.19 -9.14
C LEU A 73 -4.74 -6.63 -9.51
N VAL A 74 -3.76 -7.54 -9.50
CA VAL A 74 -4.02 -8.97 -9.73
C VAL A 74 -5.03 -9.48 -8.72
N LYS A 75 -4.85 -9.16 -7.43
CA LYS A 75 -5.80 -9.58 -6.40
C LYS A 75 -7.19 -8.94 -6.52
N LEU A 76 -7.28 -7.70 -7.04
CA LEU A 76 -8.57 -7.04 -7.32
C LEU A 76 -9.37 -7.76 -8.43
N LEU A 77 -8.71 -8.39 -9.40
CA LEU A 77 -9.38 -9.14 -10.48
C LEU A 77 -10.12 -10.37 -9.96
N TRP A 78 -9.60 -10.99 -8.91
CA TRP A 78 -10.13 -12.23 -8.31
C TRP A 78 -11.00 -11.97 -7.07
N LEU A 79 -11.28 -10.70 -6.78
CA LEU A 79 -11.92 -10.30 -5.55
C LEU A 79 -13.43 -10.59 -5.57
N SER A 80 -13.95 -11.21 -4.52
CA SER A 80 -15.39 -11.47 -4.40
C SER A 80 -16.20 -10.17 -4.30
N PRO A 81 -17.49 -10.17 -4.70
CA PRO A 81 -18.35 -8.98 -4.61
C PRO A 81 -18.45 -8.40 -3.18
N TRP A 82 -18.42 -9.27 -2.16
CA TRP A 82 -18.45 -8.87 -0.75
C TRP A 82 -17.19 -8.11 -0.33
N LEU A 83 -16.03 -8.57 -0.80
CA LEU A 83 -14.76 -7.89 -0.54
C LEU A 83 -14.68 -6.56 -1.31
N TRP A 84 -15.28 -6.46 -2.50
CA TRP A 84 -15.45 -5.17 -3.19
C TRP A 84 -16.28 -4.18 -2.39
N LEU A 85 -17.42 -4.62 -1.83
CA LEU A 85 -18.24 -3.77 -0.94
C LEU A 85 -17.44 -3.31 0.29
N MET A 86 -16.63 -4.20 0.87
CA MET A 86 -15.75 -3.85 1.98
C MET A 86 -14.71 -2.79 1.58
N LEU A 87 -14.07 -2.93 0.42
CA LEU A 87 -13.15 -1.92 -0.11
C LEU A 87 -13.85 -0.59 -0.37
N LEU A 88 -15.09 -0.61 -0.86
CA LEU A 88 -15.86 0.62 -1.07
C LEU A 88 -16.23 1.29 0.25
N LEU A 89 -16.58 0.50 1.28
CA LEU A 89 -16.83 0.97 2.64
C LEU A 89 -15.58 1.54 3.32
N SER A 90 -14.38 1.21 2.83
CA SER A 90 -13.14 1.81 3.32
C SER A 90 -13.05 3.32 3.05
N LEU A 91 -13.73 3.85 2.03
CA LEU A 91 -13.74 5.27 1.70
C LEU A 91 -14.40 6.14 2.79
N PRO A 92 -15.67 5.89 3.19
CA PRO A 92 -16.28 6.65 4.28
C PRO A 92 -15.57 6.40 5.62
N LEU A 93 -15.06 5.18 5.84
CA LEU A 93 -14.25 4.86 7.02
C LEU A 93 -13.00 5.74 7.09
N LEU A 94 -12.28 5.87 5.97
CA LEU A 94 -11.08 6.70 5.88
C LEU A 94 -11.37 8.17 6.10
N TRP A 95 -12.45 8.67 5.50
CA TRP A 95 -12.88 10.05 5.70
C TRP A 95 -13.21 10.32 7.17
N TRP A 96 -13.98 9.43 7.81
CA TRP A 96 -14.28 9.52 9.24
C TRP A 96 -13.02 9.45 10.09
N LEU A 97 -12.10 8.53 9.81
CA LEU A 97 -10.83 8.41 10.53
C LEU A 97 -10.00 9.68 10.41
N ASP A 98 -9.82 10.23 9.20
CA ASP A 98 -9.01 11.44 8.99
C ASP A 98 -9.59 12.65 9.75
N ILE A 99 -10.91 12.85 9.74
CA ILE A 99 -11.55 13.91 10.53
C ILE A 99 -11.26 13.73 12.03
N ASN A 100 -11.46 12.53 12.56
CA ASN A 100 -11.25 12.27 13.99
C ASN A 100 -9.78 12.41 14.39
N LEU A 101 -8.86 11.93 13.55
CA LEU A 101 -7.42 12.00 13.79
C LEU A 101 -6.96 13.45 13.77
N ARG A 102 -7.35 14.23 12.75
CA ARG A 102 -7.05 15.67 12.67
C ARG A 102 -7.56 16.42 13.89
N ARG A 103 -8.83 16.22 14.28
CA ARG A 103 -9.40 16.86 15.47
C ARG A 103 -8.61 16.55 16.74
N ARG A 104 -8.19 15.29 16.92
CA ARG A 104 -7.37 14.89 18.08
C ARG A 104 -5.94 15.40 18.01
N LEU A 105 -5.36 15.55 16.81
CA LEU A 105 -3.97 16.00 16.64
C LEU A 105 -3.82 17.52 16.67
N GLN A 106 -4.88 18.29 16.41
CA GLN A 106 -4.85 19.76 16.42
C GLN A 106 -4.34 20.33 17.75
N SER A 107 -4.61 19.66 18.88
CA SER A 107 -4.12 20.08 20.20
C SER A 107 -2.66 19.74 20.47
N HIS A 108 -2.02 18.88 19.67
CA HIS A 108 -0.71 18.32 19.97
C HIS A 108 0.35 18.53 18.88
N VAL A 109 -0.06 18.90 17.66
CA VAL A 109 0.84 18.98 16.49
C VAL A 109 0.82 20.39 15.90
N LYS A 110 2.00 20.90 15.55
CA LYS A 110 2.13 22.20 14.86
C LYS A 110 1.31 22.20 13.56
N PRO A 111 0.58 23.29 13.25
CA PRO A 111 -0.27 23.38 12.05
C PRO A 111 0.39 22.91 10.73
N PRO A 112 1.65 23.26 10.40
CA PRO A 112 2.26 22.83 9.14
C PRO A 112 2.58 21.33 9.07
N LEU A 113 2.62 20.63 10.20
CA LEU A 113 2.92 19.19 10.27
C LEU A 113 1.67 18.32 10.41
N LEU A 114 0.52 18.93 10.70
CA LEU A 114 -0.70 18.21 11.04
C LEU A 114 -1.14 17.26 9.93
N ASP A 115 -1.12 17.73 8.69
CA ASP A 115 -1.50 16.96 7.50
C ASP A 115 -0.60 15.74 7.29
N ALA A 116 0.71 15.94 7.40
CA ALA A 116 1.68 14.88 7.22
C ALA A 116 1.58 13.81 8.32
N VAL A 117 1.41 14.23 9.57
CA VAL A 117 1.28 13.32 10.71
C VAL A 117 -0.06 12.57 10.66
N SER A 118 -1.17 13.25 10.33
CA SER A 118 -2.48 12.60 10.16
C SER A 118 -2.41 11.47 9.13
N ARG A 119 -1.92 11.75 7.92
CA ARG A 119 -1.80 10.75 6.85
C ARG A 119 -0.91 9.57 7.24
N ARG A 120 0.19 9.85 7.95
CA ARG A 120 1.11 8.80 8.43
C ARG A 120 0.46 7.85 9.41
N LEU A 121 -0.43 8.33 10.27
CA LEU A 121 -1.16 7.51 11.24
C LEU A 121 -2.40 6.85 10.60
N LEU A 122 -3.02 7.52 9.62
CA LEU A 122 -4.19 7.04 8.92
C LEU A 122 -3.94 5.72 8.17
N VAL A 123 -2.80 5.61 7.48
CA VAL A 123 -2.46 4.39 6.73
C VAL A 123 -2.41 3.14 7.61
N PRO A 124 -1.58 3.06 8.68
CA PRO A 124 -1.52 1.85 9.50
C PRO A 124 -2.82 1.61 10.29
N LEU A 125 -3.47 2.66 10.79
CA LEU A 125 -4.72 2.50 11.54
C LEU A 125 -5.85 1.97 10.66
N GLY A 126 -6.03 2.59 9.48
CA GLY A 126 -7.02 2.14 8.52
C GLY A 126 -6.68 0.76 7.93
N ALA A 127 -5.39 0.48 7.69
CA ALA A 127 -4.96 -0.85 7.25
C ALA A 127 -5.26 -1.94 8.29
N ALA A 128 -5.04 -1.68 9.58
CA ALA A 128 -5.36 -2.63 10.64
C ALA A 128 -6.87 -2.92 10.70
N LEU A 129 -7.71 -1.87 10.68
CA LEU A 129 -9.17 -2.02 10.68
C LEU A 129 -9.66 -2.76 9.44
N LEU A 130 -9.15 -2.41 8.26
CA LEU A 130 -9.56 -3.02 7.01
C LEU A 130 -9.05 -4.47 6.88
N LEU A 131 -7.89 -4.79 7.47
CA LEU A 131 -7.38 -6.16 7.56
C LEU A 131 -8.29 -7.03 8.43
N CYS A 132 -8.73 -6.54 9.58
CA CYS A 132 -9.69 -7.26 10.42
C CYS A 132 -10.99 -7.53 9.66
N GLY A 133 -11.55 -6.51 8.99
CA GLY A 133 -12.74 -6.67 8.14
C GLY A 133 -12.51 -7.68 7.00
N TYR A 134 -11.36 -7.61 6.35
CA TYR A 134 -10.96 -8.51 5.26
C TYR A 134 -10.93 -9.96 5.74
N LEU A 135 -10.29 -10.22 6.89
CA LEU A 135 -10.23 -11.57 7.46
C LEU A 135 -11.61 -12.08 7.86
N LEU A 136 -12.45 -11.25 8.49
CA LEU A 136 -13.81 -11.63 8.87
C LEU A 136 -14.65 -12.05 7.64
N VAL A 137 -14.61 -11.24 6.58
CA VAL A 137 -15.31 -11.57 5.33
C VAL A 137 -14.71 -12.81 4.69
N SER A 138 -13.38 -12.91 4.59
CA SER A 138 -12.68 -14.04 3.98
C SER A 138 -12.93 -15.37 4.69
N LEU A 139 -13.09 -15.36 6.02
CA LEU A 139 -13.43 -16.54 6.80
C LEU A 139 -14.92 -16.92 6.67
N SER A 140 -15.77 -15.98 6.28
CA SER A 140 -17.21 -16.21 6.08
C SER A 140 -17.54 -16.71 4.67
N LEU A 141 -16.61 -16.58 3.72
CA LEU A 141 -16.79 -17.08 2.36
C LEU A 141 -16.58 -18.59 2.30
N SER A 142 -17.40 -19.28 1.51
CA SER A 142 -17.26 -20.71 1.26
C SER A 142 -15.91 -20.99 0.57
N GLN A 143 -15.08 -21.81 1.22
CA GLN A 143 -13.79 -22.22 0.68
C GLN A 143 -13.91 -23.59 0.01
N PRO A 144 -13.17 -23.85 -1.08
CA PRO A 144 -13.12 -25.18 -1.69
C PRO A 144 -12.59 -26.20 -0.68
N ASN A 145 -13.25 -27.36 -0.57
CA ASN A 145 -12.80 -28.41 0.34
C ASN A 145 -11.60 -29.16 -0.24
N MET A 146 -10.43 -28.99 0.38
CA MET A 146 -9.15 -29.58 0.01
C MET A 146 -8.61 -30.54 1.09
N GLN A 147 -9.41 -30.87 2.09
CA GLN A 147 -9.00 -31.76 3.18
C GLN A 147 -8.68 -33.16 2.64
N GLY A 148 -7.52 -33.69 3.04
CA GLY A 148 -7.05 -35.02 2.64
C GLY A 148 -6.56 -35.13 1.18
N MET A 149 -6.50 -34.01 0.45
CA MET A 149 -6.02 -33.98 -0.93
C MET A 149 -4.50 -33.71 -0.97
N GLY A 150 -3.78 -34.32 -1.91
CA GLY A 150 -2.39 -33.96 -2.19
C GLY A 150 -2.29 -32.54 -2.77
N TRP A 151 -1.17 -31.83 -2.51
CA TRP A 151 -0.97 -30.45 -3.01
C TRP A 151 -1.06 -30.34 -4.53
N ILE A 152 -0.48 -31.32 -5.26
CA ILE A 152 -0.50 -31.35 -6.73
C ILE A 152 -1.93 -31.54 -7.25
N ASP A 153 -2.72 -32.41 -6.61
CA ASP A 153 -4.11 -32.65 -6.97
C ASP A 153 -4.99 -31.42 -6.68
N ALA A 154 -4.73 -30.73 -5.56
CA ALA A 154 -5.44 -29.52 -5.18
C ALA A 154 -5.19 -28.38 -6.19
N LEU A 155 -3.93 -28.18 -6.60
CA LEU A 155 -3.59 -27.25 -7.66
C LEU A 155 -4.22 -27.67 -8.99
N GLY A 156 -4.09 -28.92 -9.40
CA GLY A 156 -4.63 -29.41 -10.68
C GLY A 156 -6.14 -29.27 -10.80
N ARG A 157 -6.89 -29.42 -9.69
CA ARG A 157 -8.36 -29.32 -9.68
C ARG A 157 -8.90 -27.90 -9.55
N HIS A 158 -8.19 -27.02 -8.86
CA HIS A 158 -8.70 -25.69 -8.50
C HIS A 158 -7.99 -24.53 -9.18
N MET A 159 -6.88 -24.77 -9.89
CA MET A 159 -6.25 -23.77 -10.74
C MET A 159 -7.18 -23.44 -11.90
N GLN A 160 -7.43 -22.16 -12.11
CA GLN A 160 -8.31 -21.70 -13.19
C GLN A 160 -7.46 -21.24 -14.37
N ASP A 161 -8.02 -21.37 -15.57
CA ASP A 161 -7.36 -20.87 -16.78
C ASP A 161 -7.09 -19.36 -16.65
N THR A 162 -5.90 -18.98 -17.10
CA THR A 162 -5.45 -17.60 -17.09
C THR A 162 -6.27 -16.80 -18.10
N GLN A 163 -6.93 -15.74 -17.65
CA GLN A 163 -7.82 -14.93 -18.50
C GLN A 163 -7.08 -13.83 -19.28
N SER A 164 -5.77 -13.69 -19.03
CA SER A 164 -4.99 -12.55 -19.46
C SER A 164 -4.07 -12.84 -20.64
N SER A 165 -4.18 -12.00 -21.68
CA SER A 165 -3.37 -12.11 -22.90
C SER A 165 -1.93 -11.58 -22.76
N LEU A 166 -1.64 -10.76 -21.75
CA LEU A 166 -0.30 -10.22 -21.51
C LEU A 166 0.55 -11.19 -20.68
N PRO A 167 1.80 -11.51 -21.09
CA PRO A 167 2.61 -12.54 -20.45
C PRO A 167 2.98 -12.21 -19.00
N LEU A 168 3.28 -10.94 -18.69
CA LEU A 168 3.60 -10.51 -17.33
C LEU A 168 2.40 -10.65 -16.39
N LEU A 169 1.21 -10.33 -16.88
CA LEU A 169 -0.04 -10.42 -16.12
C LEU A 169 -0.43 -11.88 -15.92
N ALA A 170 -0.36 -12.68 -16.99
CA ALA A 170 -0.59 -14.12 -16.95
C ALA A 170 0.32 -14.82 -15.92
N LEU A 171 1.61 -14.47 -15.90
CA LEU A 171 2.56 -14.99 -14.91
C LEU A 171 2.16 -14.59 -13.48
N SER A 172 1.74 -13.33 -13.29
CA SER A 172 1.36 -12.80 -11.99
C SER A 172 0.06 -13.41 -11.47
N GLU A 173 -0.93 -13.62 -12.34
CA GLU A 173 -2.19 -14.31 -12.02
C GLU A 173 -1.94 -15.75 -11.60
N ARG A 174 -1.14 -16.49 -12.37
CA ARG A 174 -0.77 -17.87 -12.01
C ARG A 174 -0.02 -17.92 -10.69
N GLY A 175 0.93 -17.01 -10.48
CA GLY A 175 1.65 -16.89 -9.21
C GLY A 175 0.71 -16.60 -8.04
N HIS A 176 -0.28 -15.74 -8.24
CA HIS A 176 -1.29 -15.43 -7.24
C HIS A 176 -2.18 -16.64 -6.93
N GLN A 177 -2.72 -17.32 -7.94
CA GLN A 177 -3.55 -18.51 -7.75
C GLN A 177 -2.79 -19.63 -7.03
N VAL A 178 -1.54 -19.91 -7.44
CA VAL A 178 -0.71 -20.94 -6.79
C VAL A 178 -0.48 -20.58 -5.33
N LEU A 179 -0.18 -19.31 -5.03
CA LEU A 179 0.01 -18.84 -3.66
C LEU A 179 -1.28 -18.98 -2.84
N GLU A 180 -2.41 -18.55 -3.37
CA GLU A 180 -3.69 -18.59 -2.67
C GLU A 180 -4.16 -20.02 -2.41
N LEU A 181 -4.12 -20.89 -3.43
CA LEU A 181 -4.46 -22.30 -3.31
C LEU A 181 -3.52 -23.02 -2.34
N SER A 182 -2.22 -22.70 -2.35
CA SER A 182 -1.26 -23.28 -1.41
C SER A 182 -1.56 -22.86 0.03
N VAL A 183 -1.94 -21.60 0.25
CA VAL A 183 -2.35 -21.12 1.58
C VAL A 183 -3.62 -21.81 2.04
N GLN A 184 -4.64 -21.91 1.19
CA GLN A 184 -5.90 -22.57 1.52
C GLN A 184 -5.70 -24.06 1.81
N TRP A 185 -4.96 -24.76 0.94
CA TRP A 185 -4.60 -26.16 1.13
C TRP A 185 -3.86 -26.37 2.44
N ALA A 186 -2.85 -25.54 2.72
CA ALA A 186 -2.05 -25.64 3.93
C ALA A 186 -2.92 -25.38 5.17
N LEU A 187 -3.75 -24.34 5.18
CA LEU A 187 -4.66 -24.05 6.30
C LEU A 187 -5.61 -25.23 6.57
N GLN A 188 -6.28 -25.75 5.54
CA GLN A 188 -7.27 -26.82 5.73
C GLN A 188 -6.64 -28.15 6.17
N ASN A 189 -5.43 -28.48 5.70
CA ASN A 189 -4.75 -29.73 6.05
C ASN A 189 -3.90 -29.61 7.33
N THR A 190 -3.71 -28.39 7.87
CA THR A 190 -2.99 -28.16 9.14
C THR A 190 -3.91 -27.83 10.31
N LEU A 191 -5.11 -27.29 10.07
CA LEU A 191 -6.04 -26.92 11.14
C LEU A 191 -6.73 -28.12 11.82
N GLY A 192 -6.60 -29.33 11.27
CA GLY A 192 -7.28 -30.55 11.76
C GLY A 192 -6.48 -31.45 12.69
N ASP A 193 -5.15 -31.28 12.78
CA ASP A 193 -4.27 -32.16 13.57
C ASP A 193 -3.22 -31.30 14.30
N ALA A 194 -3.65 -30.65 15.39
CA ALA A 194 -2.83 -29.67 16.12
C ALA A 194 -1.47 -30.24 16.56
N ASP A 195 -1.40 -31.54 16.83
CA ASP A 195 -0.18 -32.24 17.26
C ASP A 195 0.83 -32.48 16.11
N ASN A 196 0.40 -32.50 14.85
CA ASN A 196 1.25 -32.68 13.66
C ASN A 196 1.43 -31.41 12.80
N SER A 197 0.57 -30.41 13.02
CA SER A 197 0.46 -29.22 12.17
C SER A 197 1.62 -28.21 12.25
N GLY A 198 2.45 -28.32 13.30
CA GLY A 198 3.64 -27.53 13.63
C GLY A 198 3.95 -26.29 12.77
N ILE A 199 5.06 -26.37 12.01
CA ILE A 199 5.62 -25.23 11.26
C ILE A 199 4.77 -24.85 10.04
N LEU A 200 4.12 -25.84 9.41
CA LEU A 200 3.31 -25.60 8.20
C LEU A 200 2.09 -24.74 8.48
N GLY A 201 1.41 -24.94 9.61
CA GLY A 201 0.30 -24.10 10.03
C GLY A 201 0.75 -22.65 10.28
N VAL A 202 1.88 -22.46 10.97
CA VAL A 202 2.45 -21.12 11.21
C VAL A 202 2.82 -20.43 9.89
N LEU A 203 3.43 -21.15 8.95
CA LEU A 203 3.76 -20.62 7.62
C LEU A 203 2.50 -20.24 6.83
N ALA A 204 1.45 -21.06 6.87
CA ALA A 204 0.20 -20.80 6.19
C ALA A 204 -0.49 -19.53 6.73
N TRP A 205 -0.60 -19.41 8.05
CA TRP A 205 -1.12 -18.21 8.71
C TRP A 205 -0.25 -16.98 8.45
N SER A 206 1.07 -17.13 8.49
CA SER A 206 1.99 -16.03 8.18
C SER A 206 1.83 -15.55 6.75
N LEU A 207 1.71 -16.46 5.79
CA LEU A 207 1.55 -16.13 4.37
C LEU A 207 0.16 -15.52 4.09
N LEU A 208 -0.90 -16.02 4.73
CA LEU A 208 -2.23 -15.40 4.72
C LEU A 208 -2.17 -13.96 5.23
N LEU A 209 -1.55 -13.74 6.39
CA LEU A 209 -1.44 -12.42 7.02
C LEU A 209 -0.55 -11.48 6.21
N ILE A 210 0.59 -11.94 5.68
CA ILE A 210 1.49 -11.13 4.86
C ILE A 210 0.80 -10.72 3.56
N SER A 211 0.16 -11.67 2.86
CA SER A 211 -0.52 -11.38 1.59
C SER A 211 -1.75 -10.49 1.77
N GLY A 212 -2.55 -10.73 2.82
CA GLY A 212 -3.67 -9.88 3.22
C GLY A 212 -3.20 -8.48 3.61
N SER A 213 -2.19 -8.38 4.46
CA SER A 213 -1.62 -7.10 4.91
C SER A 213 -1.01 -6.32 3.75
N ALA A 214 -0.24 -6.96 2.87
CA ALA A 214 0.36 -6.31 1.71
C ALA A 214 -0.72 -5.73 0.78
N PHE A 215 -1.79 -6.48 0.53
CA PHE A 215 -2.92 -6.03 -0.29
C PHE A 215 -3.62 -4.81 0.33
N ILE A 216 -4.01 -4.93 1.59
CA ILE A 216 -4.69 -3.85 2.31
C ILE A 216 -3.80 -2.63 2.44
N TRP A 217 -2.51 -2.82 2.71
CA TRP A 217 -1.54 -1.74 2.76
C TRP A 217 -1.40 -1.02 1.42
N ALA A 218 -1.33 -1.76 0.31
CA ALA A 218 -1.31 -1.21 -1.05
C ALA A 218 -2.55 -0.35 -1.32
N TRP A 219 -3.73 -0.89 -1.02
CA TRP A 219 -5.01 -0.21 -1.18
C TRP A 219 -5.07 1.10 -0.38
N MET A 220 -4.69 1.05 0.90
CA MET A 220 -4.66 2.22 1.78
C MET A 220 -3.65 3.28 1.30
N ARG A 221 -2.49 2.85 0.80
CA ARG A 221 -1.48 3.74 0.20
C ARG A 221 -1.96 4.39 -1.09
N MET A 222 -2.71 3.65 -1.91
CA MET A 222 -3.32 4.20 -3.13
C MET A 222 -4.35 5.26 -2.77
N LEU A 223 -5.27 4.98 -1.85
CA LEU A 223 -6.31 5.93 -1.43
C LEU A 223 -5.72 7.21 -0.79
N THR A 224 -4.70 7.05 0.05
CA THR A 224 -4.00 8.21 0.62
C THR A 224 -3.20 8.98 -0.42
N GLY A 225 -2.66 8.31 -1.46
CA GLY A 225 -2.05 8.96 -2.62
C GLY A 225 -3.01 9.83 -3.43
N ILE A 226 -4.28 9.43 -3.53
CA ILE A 226 -5.32 10.28 -4.15
C ILE A 226 -5.53 11.55 -3.32
N ALA A 227 -5.55 11.41 -2.00
CA ALA A 227 -5.69 12.54 -1.08
C ALA A 227 -4.47 13.48 -1.13
N THR A 228 -3.25 12.99 -1.36
CA THR A 228 -2.05 13.85 -1.52
C THR A 228 -2.09 14.67 -2.78
N LEU A 229 -2.55 14.11 -3.90
CA LEU A 229 -2.69 14.86 -5.16
C LEU A 229 -3.74 15.97 -5.08
N ARG A 230 -4.79 15.80 -4.26
CA ARG A 230 -5.83 16.81 -4.06
C ARG A 230 -5.37 17.98 -3.19
N SER A 231 -4.53 17.72 -2.20
CA SER A 231 -3.96 18.77 -1.36
C SER A 231 -2.80 19.45 -2.06
N LYS A 232 -3.03 20.67 -2.56
CA LYS A 232 -1.99 21.55 -3.11
C LYS A 232 -0.79 21.62 -2.13
N PRO A 233 0.46 21.46 -2.59
CA PRO A 233 1.61 21.58 -1.71
C PRO A 233 1.70 23.04 -1.22
N ALA A 234 1.27 23.29 0.02
CA ALA A 234 1.40 24.58 0.68
C ALA A 234 2.85 25.10 0.69
N GLY A 235 3.83 24.20 0.57
CA GLY A 235 5.25 24.53 0.59
C GLY A 235 5.82 25.22 -0.65
N VAL A 236 5.12 25.25 -1.81
CA VAL A 236 5.63 26.01 -2.98
C VAL A 236 5.29 27.50 -2.86
N LEU A 237 4.12 27.83 -2.31
CA LEU A 237 3.72 29.21 -2.04
C LEU A 237 4.52 29.82 -0.88
N ASP A 238 4.84 29.04 0.16
CA ASP A 238 5.64 29.52 1.29
C ASP A 238 7.13 29.69 0.94
N ALA A 239 7.68 28.87 0.05
CA ALA A 239 9.07 29.03 -0.41
C ALA A 239 9.21 30.29 -1.29
N ASP A 240 8.23 30.57 -2.17
CA ASP A 240 8.19 31.79 -2.96
C ASP A 240 7.96 33.03 -2.08
N ASN A 241 7.06 32.95 -1.08
CA ASN A 241 6.85 34.05 -0.13
C ASN A 241 8.06 34.29 0.78
N GLN A 242 8.72 33.24 1.28
CA GLN A 242 9.94 33.40 2.09
C GLN A 242 11.12 33.88 1.26
N ALA A 243 11.26 33.46 0.00
CA ALA A 243 12.26 33.99 -0.92
C ALA A 243 12.00 35.47 -1.23
N SER A 244 10.74 35.84 -1.47
CA SER A 244 10.31 37.23 -1.73
C SER A 244 10.55 38.14 -0.51
N HIS A 245 10.24 37.66 0.71
CA HIS A 245 10.51 38.42 1.94
C HIS A 245 12.01 38.57 2.23
N ARG A 246 12.84 37.56 1.94
CA ARG A 246 14.30 37.67 2.07
C ARG A 246 14.89 38.66 1.07
N GLN A 247 14.42 38.65 -0.19
CA GLN A 247 14.86 39.62 -1.20
C GLN A 247 14.45 41.06 -0.85
N ALA A 248 13.23 41.26 -0.34
CA ALA A 248 12.77 42.56 0.13
C ALA A 248 13.64 43.11 1.28
N ALA A 249 13.97 42.28 2.27
CA ALA A 249 14.83 42.67 3.39
C ALA A 249 16.25 43.05 2.94
N THR A 250 16.85 42.30 2.02
CA THR A 250 18.21 42.61 1.51
C THR A 250 18.28 43.87 0.64
N THR A 251 17.15 44.30 0.05
CA THR A 251 17.11 45.51 -0.79
C THR A 251 17.00 46.77 0.06
N GLN A 252 16.38 46.67 1.24
CA GLN A 252 16.17 47.79 2.16
C GLN A 252 17.43 48.14 2.98
N GLU A 253 18.37 47.22 3.16
CA GLU A 253 19.67 47.50 3.81
C GLU A 253 20.71 48.15 2.88
N ARG A 254 20.40 48.33 1.59
CA ARG A 254 21.33 48.89 0.58
C ARG A 254 20.94 50.25 0.02
N GLY A 255 19.86 50.87 0.51
CA GLY A 255 19.42 52.22 0.14
C GLY A 255 19.54 53.17 1.31
#